data_AF-M6D6H5-F1
#
_entry.id   AF-M6D6H5-F1
#
_cell.length_a   1.000
_cell.length_b   1.000
_cell.length_c   1.000
_cell.angle_alpha   90.00
_cell.angle_beta   90.00
_cell.angle_gamma   90.00
#
_symmetry.space_group_name_H-M   'P 1'
#
loop_
_entity.id
_entity.type
_entity.pdbx_description
1 polymer ?
#
loop_
_entity_poly.entity_id
_entity_poly.type
_entity_poly.pdbx_seq_one_letter_code
_entity_poly.pdbx_strand_id
1 'polypeptide(L)'
;MKGYFYKSAIVLTTLFLSYCSIPQEYYEEKEKGNPSKIFHKDAHILLFSAVNELAQRCETFTQSGFNYQVSYLSMMTDSCTEPHWERGCTEYQYLNETDVYLCIIRVSQDQCDVTSDNPPVESEAAKDYRFTTFSICGHALRSKTVFPLFL
;
A
#
# COMPACT_ATOMS: atom_id res chain seq x y z
N MET A 1 -8.38 -51.53 5.16
CA MET A 1 -7.39 -50.54 5.65
C MET A 1 -7.39 -49.18 4.91
N LYS A 2 -8.01 -49.02 3.73
CA LYS A 2 -8.04 -47.72 3.00
C LYS A 2 -8.96 -46.63 3.60
N GLY A 3 -10.00 -47.00 4.36
CA GLY A 3 -10.97 -46.04 4.90
C GLY A 3 -10.53 -45.26 6.15
N TYR A 4 -9.52 -45.73 6.88
CA TYR A 4 -9.02 -45.07 8.09
C TYR A 4 -8.11 -43.87 7.76
N PHE A 5 -7.26 -44.00 6.74
CA PHE A 5 -6.38 -42.90 6.30
C PHE A 5 -7.14 -41.68 5.80
N TYR A 6 -8.29 -41.88 5.13
CA TYR A 6 -9.10 -40.78 4.60
C TYR A 6 -9.80 -39.98 5.71
N LYS A 7 -10.30 -40.64 6.75
CA LYS A 7 -10.92 -39.98 7.91
C LYS A 7 -9.90 -39.23 8.75
N SER A 8 -8.70 -39.78 8.95
CA SER A 8 -7.61 -39.09 9.66
C SER A 8 -7.11 -37.85 8.91
N ALA A 9 -7.04 -37.90 7.57
CA ALA A 9 -6.63 -36.76 6.75
C ALA A 9 -7.64 -35.60 6.78
N ILE A 10 -8.95 -35.88 6.78
CA ILE A 10 -10.00 -34.87 6.89
C ILE A 10 -9.99 -34.20 8.26
N VAL A 11 -9.82 -34.96 9.35
CA VAL A 11 -9.75 -34.40 10.71
C VAL A 11 -8.51 -33.53 10.89
N LEU A 12 -7.36 -33.92 10.32
CA LEU A 12 -6.15 -33.08 10.37
C LEU A 12 -6.33 -31.78 9.56
N THR A 13 -6.91 -31.85 8.36
CA THR A 13 -7.11 -30.67 7.51
C THR A 13 -8.13 -29.70 8.11
N THR A 14 -9.21 -30.19 8.73
CA THR A 14 -10.17 -29.32 9.42
C THR A 14 -9.58 -28.70 10.69
N LEU A 15 -8.73 -29.41 11.44
CA LEU A 15 -8.01 -28.86 12.59
C LEU A 15 -6.98 -27.79 12.18
N PHE A 16 -6.21 -28.01 11.11
CA PHE A 16 -5.26 -27.01 10.61
C PHE A 16 -5.94 -25.76 10.03
N LEU A 17 -7.08 -25.92 9.35
CA LEU A 17 -7.85 -24.79 8.83
C LEU A 17 -8.53 -23.97 9.93
N SER A 18 -8.92 -24.59 11.05
CA SER A 18 -9.59 -23.90 12.15
C SER A 18 -8.63 -23.18 13.12
N TYR A 19 -7.35 -23.57 13.18
CA TYR A 19 -6.36 -22.86 13.99
C TYR A 19 -5.97 -21.47 13.43
N CYS A 20 -6.08 -21.24 12.12
CA CYS A 20 -5.86 -19.90 11.53
C CYS A 20 -7.09 -18.99 11.64
N SER A 21 -8.30 -19.52 11.64
CA SER A 21 -9.52 -18.71 11.52
C SER A 21 -10.04 -18.16 12.84
N ILE A 22 -9.84 -18.88 13.95
CA ILE A 22 -10.43 -18.52 15.25
C ILE A 22 -9.69 -17.37 15.98
N PRO A 23 -8.37 -17.17 15.85
CA PRO A 23 -7.73 -15.98 16.43
C PRO A 23 -8.00 -14.70 15.62
N GLN A 24 -8.29 -14.80 14.31
CA GLN A 24 -8.22 -13.63 13.46
C GLN A 24 -9.30 -12.58 13.78
N GLU A 25 -10.54 -13.00 14.03
CA GLU A 25 -11.67 -12.10 14.25
C GLU A 25 -11.56 -11.31 15.58
N TYR A 26 -11.13 -11.97 16.66
CA TYR A 26 -10.93 -11.34 17.98
C TYR A 26 -9.78 -10.32 17.98
N TYR A 27 -8.67 -10.64 17.30
CA TYR A 27 -7.55 -9.71 17.17
C TYR A 27 -7.87 -8.58 16.19
N GLU A 28 -8.64 -8.83 15.13
CA GLU A 28 -9.12 -7.79 14.20
C GLU A 28 -10.02 -6.75 14.90
N GLU A 29 -10.93 -7.16 15.79
CA GLU A 29 -11.75 -6.20 16.56
C GLU A 29 -10.92 -5.38 17.54
N LYS A 30 -9.96 -6.00 18.24
CA LYS A 30 -9.10 -5.31 19.20
C LYS A 30 -8.14 -4.33 18.51
N GLU A 31 -7.60 -4.70 17.35
CA GLU A 31 -6.67 -3.87 16.57
C GLU A 31 -7.38 -2.78 15.78
N LYS A 32 -8.63 -2.99 15.33
CA LYS A 32 -9.51 -1.93 14.80
C LYS A 32 -9.72 -0.78 15.79
N GLY A 33 -9.66 -1.07 17.09
CA GLY A 33 -9.77 -0.07 18.15
C GLY A 33 -8.48 0.72 18.42
N ASN A 34 -7.36 0.41 17.75
CA ASN A 34 -6.09 1.09 17.93
C ASN A 34 -5.93 2.23 16.89
N PRO A 35 -6.02 3.51 17.30
CA PRO A 35 -5.94 4.67 16.40
C PRO A 35 -4.51 4.97 15.92
N SER A 36 -3.59 4.01 16.04
CA SER A 36 -2.25 4.10 15.45
C SER A 36 -2.09 3.16 14.25
N LYS A 37 -3.14 2.44 13.87
CA LYS A 37 -3.09 1.37 12.87
C LYS A 37 -4.18 1.57 11.82
N ILE A 38 -3.80 1.37 10.56
CA ILE A 38 -4.72 1.38 9.41
C ILE A 38 -4.55 0.09 8.62
N PHE A 39 -5.65 -0.47 8.08
CA PHE A 39 -5.54 -1.63 7.21
C PHE A 39 -4.83 -1.27 5.91
N HIS A 40 -4.02 -2.21 5.40
CA HIS A 40 -3.32 -2.07 4.13
C HIS A 40 -4.26 -1.73 2.96
N LYS A 41 -5.46 -2.35 2.94
CA LYS A 41 -6.50 -2.09 1.92
C LYS A 41 -7.02 -0.65 1.99
N ASP A 42 -7.20 -0.12 3.20
CA ASP A 42 -7.77 1.22 3.41
C ASP A 42 -6.70 2.27 3.06
N ALA A 43 -5.44 2.03 3.43
CA ALA A 43 -4.31 2.84 3.01
C ALA A 43 -4.15 2.91 1.48
N HIS A 44 -4.34 1.79 0.77
CA HIS A 44 -4.35 1.78 -0.70
C HIS A 44 -5.48 2.61 -1.30
N ILE A 45 -6.69 2.50 -0.74
CA ILE A 45 -7.84 3.30 -1.20
C ILE A 45 -7.53 4.79 -1.04
N LEU A 46 -6.98 5.20 0.11
CA LEU A 46 -6.60 6.59 0.36
C LEU A 46 -5.54 7.08 -0.64
N LEU A 47 -4.48 6.28 -0.86
CA LEU A 47 -3.41 6.65 -1.78
C LEU A 47 -3.91 6.74 -3.22
N PHE A 48 -4.71 5.77 -3.65
CA PHE A 48 -5.32 5.79 -4.98
C PHE A 48 -6.19 7.03 -5.18
N SER A 49 -7.00 7.41 -4.18
CA SER A 49 -7.81 8.64 -4.25
C SER A 49 -6.93 9.87 -4.41
N ALA A 50 -5.93 10.04 -3.54
CA ALA A 50 -5.04 11.20 -3.56
C ALA A 50 -4.25 11.32 -4.87
N VAL A 51 -3.76 10.20 -5.40
CA VAL A 51 -3.03 10.16 -6.69
C VAL A 51 -3.96 10.52 -7.86
N ASN A 52 -5.21 10.04 -7.87
CA ASN A 52 -6.15 10.40 -8.92
C ASN A 52 -6.58 11.86 -8.86
N GLU A 53 -6.82 12.40 -7.65
CA GLU A 53 -7.08 13.81 -7.46
C GLU A 53 -5.90 14.67 -7.96
N LEU A 54 -4.67 14.25 -7.67
CA LEU A 54 -3.46 14.89 -8.17
C LEU A 54 -3.39 14.85 -9.71
N ALA A 55 -3.62 13.69 -10.32
CA ALA A 55 -3.61 13.52 -11.78
C ALA A 55 -4.68 14.35 -12.48
N GLN A 56 -5.85 14.53 -11.87
CA GLN A 56 -6.93 15.36 -12.41
C GLN A 56 -6.60 16.85 -12.41
N ARG A 57 -5.83 17.32 -11.43
CA ARG A 57 -5.53 18.74 -11.27
C ARG A 57 -4.18 19.17 -11.83
N CYS A 58 -3.23 18.25 -12.02
CA CYS A 58 -1.86 18.58 -12.47
C CYS A 58 -1.48 17.89 -13.78
N GLU A 59 -1.32 18.68 -14.86
CA GLU A 59 -0.89 18.18 -16.16
C GLU A 59 0.57 17.70 -16.18
N THR A 60 1.47 18.39 -15.47
CA THR A 60 2.88 17.95 -15.36
C THR A 60 3.04 16.63 -14.62
N PHE A 61 2.09 16.25 -13.77
CA PHE A 61 2.11 14.95 -13.11
C PHE A 61 1.82 13.81 -14.11
N THR A 62 0.83 14.01 -14.98
CA THR A 62 0.41 13.01 -15.98
C THR A 62 1.37 12.91 -17.16
N GLN A 63 2.08 13.99 -17.47
CA GLN A 63 3.05 14.05 -18.56
C GLN A 63 4.51 13.89 -18.11
N SER A 64 4.77 13.70 -16.80
CA SER A 64 6.13 13.49 -16.31
C SER A 64 6.75 12.22 -16.88
N GLY A 65 8.03 12.30 -17.25
CA GLY A 65 8.82 11.14 -17.68
C GLY A 65 9.01 10.07 -16.59
N PHE A 66 8.71 10.38 -15.32
CA PHE A 66 8.73 9.42 -14.20
C PHE A 66 7.45 8.58 -14.08
N ASN A 67 6.39 8.89 -14.84
CA ASN A 67 5.11 8.17 -14.79
C ASN A 67 4.63 7.88 -13.36
N TYR A 68 4.43 8.95 -12.58
CA TYR A 68 4.11 8.84 -11.16
C TYR A 68 2.88 7.96 -10.89
N GLN A 69 1.84 8.06 -11.72
CA GLN A 69 0.61 7.29 -11.53
C GLN A 69 0.87 5.77 -11.58
N VAL A 70 1.63 5.30 -12.57
CA VAL A 70 1.97 3.87 -12.69
C VAL A 70 2.93 3.46 -11.58
N SER A 71 3.88 4.33 -11.20
CA SER A 71 4.78 4.09 -10.07
C SER A 71 4.00 3.88 -8.75
N TYR A 72 3.03 4.74 -8.44
CA TYR A 72 2.15 4.56 -7.27
C TYR A 72 1.28 3.31 -7.37
N LEU A 73 0.78 2.96 -8.56
CA LEU A 73 0.03 1.72 -8.76
C LEU A 73 0.90 0.49 -8.47
N SER A 74 2.14 0.47 -8.96
CA SER A 74 3.09 -0.62 -8.69
C SER A 74 3.36 -0.76 -7.20
N MET A 75 3.49 0.36 -6.48
CA MET A 75 3.67 0.37 -5.02
C MET A 75 2.54 -0.36 -4.29
N MET A 76 1.29 -0.18 -4.73
CA MET A 76 0.11 -0.82 -4.13
C MET A 76 -0.05 -2.30 -4.50
N THR A 77 0.68 -2.79 -5.51
CA THR A 77 0.56 -4.19 -5.96
C THR A 77 1.50 -5.14 -5.22
N ASP A 78 2.59 -4.62 -4.65
CA ASP A 78 3.63 -5.40 -3.98
C ASP A 78 3.57 -5.17 -2.47
N SER A 79 2.67 -5.89 -1.79
CA SER A 79 2.64 -5.90 -0.33
C SER A 79 3.58 -6.97 0.22
N CYS A 80 4.29 -6.65 1.30
CA CYS A 80 5.07 -7.64 2.05
C CYS A 80 4.11 -8.68 2.66
N THR A 81 3.80 -9.73 1.89
CA THR A 81 2.90 -10.83 2.25
C THR A 81 3.62 -12.02 2.87
N GLU A 82 4.95 -11.97 3.00
CA GLU A 82 5.69 -13.10 3.56
C GLU A 82 5.42 -13.23 5.06
N PRO A 83 4.73 -14.31 5.50
CA PRO A 83 4.48 -14.52 6.91
C PRO A 83 5.81 -14.83 7.60
N HIS A 84 6.25 -13.98 8.52
CA HIS A 84 7.23 -14.41 9.52
C HIS A 84 6.52 -15.38 10.46
N TRP A 85 6.87 -16.66 10.32
CA TRP A 85 6.40 -17.81 11.10
C TRP A 85 6.40 -17.58 12.63
N GLU A 86 7.18 -16.63 13.10
CA GLU A 86 7.35 -16.27 14.51
C GLU A 86 6.33 -15.24 15.04
N ARG A 87 5.72 -14.41 14.17
CA ARG A 87 4.84 -13.28 14.58
C ARG A 87 3.38 -13.36 14.13
N GLY A 88 3.03 -14.37 13.33
CA GLY A 88 1.67 -14.58 12.83
C GLY A 88 1.28 -13.61 11.70
N CYS A 89 0.20 -13.92 10.99
CA CYS A 89 -0.23 -13.16 9.80
C CYS A 89 -0.85 -11.78 10.09
N THR A 90 -1.14 -11.47 11.36
CA THR A 90 -1.93 -10.30 11.77
C THR A 90 -1.13 -8.99 11.78
N GLU A 91 0.19 -9.00 12.05
CA GLU A 91 1.02 -7.78 11.99
C GLU A 91 1.20 -7.22 10.56
N TYR A 92 0.90 -8.03 9.54
CA TYR A 92 1.04 -7.68 8.12
C TYR A 92 -0.19 -7.02 7.52
N GLN A 93 -1.34 -7.10 8.19
CA GLN A 93 -2.58 -6.50 7.71
C GLN A 93 -2.65 -4.99 7.99
N TYR A 94 -1.82 -4.51 8.92
CA TYR A 94 -1.87 -3.14 9.41
C TYR A 94 -0.57 -2.38 9.14
N LEU A 95 -0.74 -1.10 8.82
CA LEU A 95 0.31 -0.11 8.65
C LEU A 95 0.21 0.92 9.77
N ASN A 96 1.29 1.70 9.97
CA ASN A 96 1.25 2.84 10.87
C ASN A 96 0.37 3.93 10.23
N GLU A 97 -0.71 4.29 10.92
CA GLU A 97 -1.68 5.26 10.42
C GLU A 97 -1.08 6.66 10.21
N THR A 98 -0.17 7.08 11.09
CA THR A 98 0.50 8.39 10.98
C THR A 98 1.38 8.46 9.73
N ASP A 99 2.15 7.41 9.46
CA ASP A 99 3.03 7.35 8.27
C ASP A 99 2.21 7.33 6.98
N VAL A 100 1.10 6.58 6.96
CA VAL A 100 0.18 6.56 5.83
C VAL A 100 -0.42 7.95 5.60
N TYR A 101 -0.98 8.60 6.61
CA TYR A 101 -1.54 9.95 6.42
C TYR A 101 -0.49 10.98 6.01
N LEU A 102 0.75 10.88 6.51
CA LEU A 102 1.83 11.74 6.05
C LEU A 102 2.08 11.57 4.54
N CYS A 103 2.12 10.33 4.05
CA CYS A 103 2.20 10.04 2.61
C CYS A 103 1.02 10.68 1.85
N ILE A 104 -0.22 10.44 2.29
CA ILE A 104 -1.43 10.97 1.63
C ILE A 104 -1.39 12.51 1.57
N ILE A 105 -1.11 13.16 2.68
CA ILE A 105 -1.03 14.62 2.77
C ILE A 105 0.02 15.16 1.80
N ARG A 106 1.19 14.52 1.69
CA ARG A 106 2.24 14.96 0.77
C ARG A 106 1.80 14.86 -0.70
N VAL A 107 1.13 13.78 -1.09
CA VAL A 107 0.54 13.66 -2.44
C VAL A 107 -0.50 14.75 -2.68
N SER A 108 -1.41 14.96 -1.72
CA SER A 108 -2.47 15.97 -1.84
C SER A 108 -1.93 17.42 -1.83
N GLN A 109 -0.78 17.68 -1.22
CA GLN A 109 -0.16 19.01 -1.12
C GLN A 109 0.76 19.39 -2.27
N ASP A 110 1.01 18.48 -3.22
CA ASP A 110 1.78 18.77 -4.42
C ASP A 110 1.18 19.98 -5.15
N GLN A 111 1.91 21.09 -5.18
CA GLN A 111 1.45 22.27 -5.90
C GLN A 111 1.80 22.04 -7.36
N CYS A 112 0.78 21.75 -8.18
CA CYS A 112 0.96 21.53 -9.60
C CYS A 112 1.94 22.55 -10.16
N ASP A 113 2.93 22.10 -10.93
CA ASP A 113 3.71 23.03 -11.72
C ASP A 113 2.77 23.76 -12.67
N VAL A 114 2.68 25.08 -12.50
CA VAL A 114 2.00 25.96 -13.44
C VAL A 114 3.05 26.45 -14.42
N THR A 115 3.48 25.60 -15.34
CA THR A 115 4.37 26.02 -16.43
C THR A 115 3.56 26.54 -17.62
N SER A 116 4.01 27.61 -18.25
CA SER A 116 3.43 28.12 -19.50
C SER A 116 3.82 27.30 -20.74
N ASP A 117 4.60 26.23 -20.55
CA ASP A 117 5.17 25.42 -21.63
C ASP A 117 4.13 24.48 -22.24
N ASN A 118 4.29 24.21 -23.54
CA ASN A 118 3.48 23.23 -24.28
C ASN A 118 4.42 22.30 -25.08
N PRO A 119 4.65 21.05 -24.63
CA PRO A 119 4.01 20.41 -23.48
C PRO A 119 4.52 20.97 -22.13
N PRO A 120 3.69 20.91 -21.07
CA PRO A 120 4.09 21.25 -19.73
C PRO A 120 5.37 20.53 -19.30
N VAL A 121 6.33 21.29 -18.78
CA VAL A 121 7.61 20.73 -18.29
C VAL A 121 7.59 20.75 -16.77
N GLU A 122 7.89 19.61 -16.17
CA GLU A 122 8.02 19.53 -14.72
C GLU A 122 9.29 20.27 -14.24
N SER A 123 9.14 21.16 -13.27
CA SER A 123 10.24 21.87 -12.63
C SER A 123 11.08 20.93 -11.78
N GLU A 124 12.37 21.24 -11.59
CA GLU A 124 13.23 20.42 -10.71
C GLU A 124 12.72 20.35 -9.28
N ALA A 125 12.11 21.44 -8.77
CA ALA A 125 11.52 21.46 -7.44
C ALA A 125 10.33 20.50 -7.31
N ALA A 126 9.47 20.43 -8.34
CA ALA A 126 8.35 19.50 -8.36
C ALA A 126 8.82 18.05 -8.50
N LYS A 127 9.83 17.79 -9.35
CA LYS A 127 10.48 16.48 -9.43
C LYS A 127 10.96 16.06 -8.04
N ASP A 128 11.84 16.83 -7.42
CA ASP A 128 12.41 16.51 -6.11
C ASP A 128 11.33 16.26 -5.06
N TYR A 129 10.29 17.10 -5.03
CA TYR A 129 9.15 16.93 -4.14
C TYR A 129 8.43 15.60 -4.37
N ARG A 130 8.11 15.26 -5.62
CA ARG A 130 7.35 14.06 -5.96
C ARG A 130 8.17 12.78 -5.80
N PHE A 131 9.45 12.78 -6.16
CA PHE A 131 10.38 11.68 -5.87
C PHE A 131 10.48 11.42 -4.36
N THR A 132 10.65 12.47 -3.57
CA THR A 132 10.69 12.36 -2.10
C THR A 132 9.38 11.83 -1.55
N THR A 133 8.25 12.36 -2.05
CA THR A 133 6.91 11.91 -1.65
C THR A 133 6.68 10.44 -1.99
N PHE A 134 7.10 10.01 -3.19
CA PHE A 134 7.04 8.62 -3.61
C PHE A 134 7.83 7.70 -2.68
N SER A 135 9.04 8.10 -2.27
CA SER A 135 9.84 7.34 -1.31
C SER A 135 9.18 7.25 0.07
N ILE A 136 8.61 8.36 0.57
CA ILE A 136 7.86 8.39 1.84
C ILE A 136 6.68 7.42 1.79
N CYS A 137 5.90 7.45 0.70
CA CYS A 137 4.77 6.55 0.49
C CYS A 137 5.20 5.09 0.42
N GLY A 138 6.33 4.80 -0.24
CA GLY A 138 6.91 3.47 -0.29
C GLY A 138 7.23 2.90 1.09
N HIS A 139 7.81 3.72 1.96
CA HIS A 139 8.06 3.35 3.35
C HIS A 139 6.77 3.14 4.14
N ALA A 140 5.83 4.09 4.05
CA ALA A 140 4.55 4.02 4.76
C ALA A 140 3.74 2.78 4.39
N LEU A 141 3.74 2.39 3.11
CA LEU A 141 3.09 1.19 2.61
C LEU A 141 3.93 -0.08 2.74
N ARG A 142 5.17 0.01 3.23
CA ARG A 142 6.13 -1.12 3.28
C ARG A 142 6.25 -1.84 1.94
N SER A 143 6.22 -1.06 0.86
CA SER A 143 6.25 -1.58 -0.49
C SER A 143 7.67 -1.99 -0.90
N LYS A 144 7.79 -3.12 -1.59
CA LYS A 144 9.07 -3.55 -2.20
C LYS A 144 9.33 -2.86 -3.55
N THR A 145 8.29 -2.28 -4.16
CA THR A 145 8.35 -1.56 -5.44
C THR A 145 8.47 -0.06 -5.21
N VAL A 146 9.60 0.35 -4.66
CA VAL A 146 10.02 1.77 -4.57
C VAL A 146 10.90 2.19 -5.74
N PHE A 147 10.76 1.51 -6.88
CA PHE A 147 11.52 1.80 -8.09
C PHE A 147 10.74 2.75 -9.00
N PRO A 148 11.34 3.90 -9.36
CA PRO A 148 10.89 4.78 -10.43
C PRO A 148 10.57 4.05 -11.74
N LEU A 149 9.37 4.22 -12.30
CA LEU A 149 9.05 3.70 -13.64
C LEU A 149 9.11 4.82 -14.67
N PHE A 150 10.15 4.84 -15.49
CA PHE A 150 10.31 5.87 -16.51
C PHE A 150 9.57 5.54 -17.82
N LEU A 151 9.13 6.59 -18.53
CA LEU A 151 8.60 6.52 -19.91
C LEU A 151 9.71 6.59 -20.97
#